data_AF-A0A1H0VMT7-F1
#
_entry.id   AF-A0A1H0VMT7-F1
#
_cell.length_a   1.000
_cell.length_b   1.000
_cell.length_c   1.000
_cell.angle_alpha   90.00
_cell.angle_beta   90.00
_cell.angle_gamma   90.00
#
_symmetry.space_group_name_H-M   'P 1'
#
loop_
_entity.id
_entity.type
_entity.pdbx_description
1 polymer ?
#
loop_
_entity_poly.entity_id
_entity_poly.type
_entity_poly.pdbx_seq_one_letter_code
_entity_poly.pdbx_strand_id
1 'polypeptide(L)' 'MTSHVFRKTAATVPDEAGLSARRIADQLGHSRPSLTQDVYLGRKAVTEDTATALETVFDSESE' A
#
# COMPACT_ATOMS: atom_id res chain seq x y z
N MET A 1 -3.14 1.82 -25.35
CA MET A 1 -2.90 1.98 -23.90
C MET A 1 -3.01 3.45 -23.56
N THR A 2 -3.81 3.85 -22.57
CA THR A 2 -3.92 5.27 -22.19
C THR A 2 -2.93 5.60 -21.07
N SER A 3 -2.57 6.88 -20.91
CA SER A 3 -1.68 7.34 -19.82
C SER A 3 -2.17 6.89 -18.43
N HIS A 4 -3.49 6.75 -18.26
CA HIS A 4 -4.11 6.29 -17.02
C HIS A 4 -3.79 4.81 -16.71
N VAL A 5 -3.86 3.92 -17.71
CA VAL A 5 -3.53 2.50 -17.54
C VAL A 5 -2.05 2.32 -17.24
N PHE A 6 -1.19 3.08 -17.92
CA PHE A 6 0.26 3.06 -17.68
C PHE A 6 0.62 3.47 -16.25
N ARG A 7 0.04 4.56 -15.73
CA ARG A 7 0.28 4.97 -14.33
C ARG A 7 -0.18 3.92 -13.32
N LYS A 8 -1.23 3.15 -13.62
CA LYS A 8 -1.67 2.04 -12.76
C LYS A 8 -0.62 0.93 -12.69
N THR A 9 -0.10 0.52 -13.84
CA THR A 9 1.00 -0.46 -13.90
C THR A 9 2.27 0.06 -13.18
N ALA A 10 2.60 1.33 -13.34
CA ALA A 10 3.75 1.93 -12.68
C ALA A 10 3.61 1.99 -11.14
N ALA A 11 2.37 2.04 -10.62
CA ALA A 11 2.10 1.98 -9.18
C ALA A 11 2.17 0.55 -8.61
N THR A 12 1.88 -0.47 -9.42
CA THR A 12 1.85 -1.88 -8.98
C THR A 12 3.24 -2.39 -8.59
N VAL A 13 4.27 -2.11 -9.39
CA VAL A 13 5.65 -2.58 -9.13
C VAL A 13 6.17 -2.18 -7.74
N PRO A 14 6.12 -0.89 -7.34
CA PRO A 14 6.57 -0.49 -6.01
C PRO A 14 5.65 -0.98 -4.87
N ASP A 15 4.34 -1.16 -5.12
CA ASP A 15 3.42 -1.72 -4.13
C ASP A 15 3.71 -3.20 -3.83
N GLU A 16 4.04 -3.98 -4.87
CA GLU A 16 4.50 -5.36 -4.73
C GLU A 16 5.85 -5.43 -3.99
N ALA A 17 6.72 -4.43 -4.17
CA ALA A 17 7.96 -4.27 -3.41
C ALA A 17 7.75 -3.80 -1.95
N GLY A 18 6.50 -3.61 -1.50
CA GLY A 18 6.16 -3.23 -0.13
C GLY A 18 6.34 -1.75 0.20
N LEU A 19 6.50 -0.87 -0.80
CA LEU A 19 6.54 0.57 -0.57
C LEU A 19 5.18 1.10 -0.16
N SER A 20 5.18 2.13 0.70
CA SER A 20 3.94 2.75 1.16
C SER A 20 3.25 3.55 0.05
N ALA A 21 1.92 3.64 0.12
CA ALA A 21 1.12 4.45 -0.81
C ALA A 21 1.59 5.91 -0.91
N ARG A 22 2.14 6.47 0.18
CA ARG A 22 2.70 7.82 0.20
C ARG A 22 3.96 7.94 -0.66
N ARG A 23 4.92 7.02 -0.53
CA ARG A 23 6.12 7.03 -1.39
C ARG A 23 5.76 6.86 -2.86
N ILE A 24 4.80 6.01 -3.16
CA ILE A 24 4.31 5.81 -4.53
C ILE A 24 3.61 7.09 -5.03
N ALA A 25 2.80 7.75 -4.20
CA ALA A 25 2.16 9.02 -4.53
C ALA A 25 3.17 10.14 -4.86
N ASP A 26 4.24 10.24 -4.08
CA ASP A 26 5.30 11.22 -4.30
C ASP A 26 5.95 11.02 -5.68
N GLN A 27 6.21 9.77 -6.06
CA GLN A 27 6.77 9.42 -7.37
C GLN A 27 5.80 9.70 -8.53
N LEU A 28 4.50 9.56 -8.29
CA LEU A 28 3.45 9.83 -9.29
C LEU A 28 3.03 11.31 -9.34
N GLY A 29 3.54 12.15 -8.43
CA GLY A 29 3.18 13.56 -8.32
C GLY A 29 1.75 13.79 -7.81
N HIS A 30 1.20 12.88 -7.02
CA HIS A 30 -0.13 13.06 -6.44
C HIS A 30 -0.07 13.96 -5.20
N SER A 31 -0.82 15.06 -5.22
CA SER A 31 -0.94 15.99 -4.08
C SER A 31 -1.59 15.36 -2.84
N ARG A 32 -2.35 14.26 -3.02
CA ARG A 32 -3.03 13.53 -1.96
C ARG A 32 -2.67 12.04 -2.04
N PRO A 33 -1.91 11.50 -1.07
CA PRO A 33 -1.54 10.08 -1.06
C PRO A 33 -2.72 9.11 -1.10
N SER A 34 -3.88 9.50 -0.56
CA SER A 34 -5.10 8.67 -0.57
C SER A 34 -5.53 8.32 -2.01
N LEU A 35 -5.32 9.22 -2.98
CA LEU A 35 -5.68 8.94 -4.38
C LEU A 35 -4.88 7.77 -4.97
N THR A 36 -3.60 7.66 -4.60
CA THR A 36 -2.79 6.50 -4.97
C THR A 36 -3.35 5.24 -4.34
N GLN A 37 -3.62 5.27 -3.04
CA GLN A 37 -4.14 4.11 -2.32
C GLN A 37 -5.49 3.63 -2.87
N ASP A 38 -6.42 4.55 -3.15
CA ASP A 38 -7.80 4.23 -3.50
C ASP A 38 -7.96 3.83 -4.98
N VAL A 39 -7.20 4.47 -5.88
CA VAL A 39 -7.39 4.32 -7.35
C VAL A 39 -6.31 3.47 -7.99
N TYR A 40 -5.08 3.59 -7.49
CA TYR A 40 -3.89 2.99 -8.11
C TYR A 40 -3.46 1.68 -7.47
N LEU A 41 -3.75 1.47 -6.18
CA LEU A 41 -3.39 0.25 -5.46
C LEU A 41 -4.58 -0.72 -5.32
N GLY A 42 -4.30 -2.02 -5.36
CA GLY A 42 -5.28 -3.06 -5.09
C GLY A 42 -5.39 -3.33 -3.60
N ARG A 43 -6.56 -3.79 -3.12
CA ARG A 43 -6.65 -4.34 -1.76
C ARG A 43 -5.91 -5.67 -1.72
N LYS A 44 -4.98 -5.81 -0.77
CA LYS A 44 -4.33 -7.08 -0.46
C LYS A 44 -5.27 -7.93 0.40
N ALA A 45 -5.18 -9.26 0.27
CA ALA A 45 -5.92 -10.17 1.14
C ALA A 45 -5.50 -9.96 2.61
N VAL A 46 -6.36 -10.33 3.55
CA VAL A 46 -5.97 -10.39 4.97
C VAL A 46 -4.77 -11.33 5.08
N THR A 47 -3.64 -10.82 5.57
CA THR A 47 -2.40 -11.60 5.68
C THR A 47 -2.20 -12.08 7.11
N GLU A 48 -1.58 -13.25 7.25
CA GLU A 48 -1.11 -13.78 8.53
C GLU A 48 -0.22 -12.77 9.25
N ASP A 49 0.67 -12.07 8.52
CA ASP A 49 1.51 -11.00 9.06
C ASP A 49 0.72 -9.91 9.80
N THR A 50 -0.48 -9.57 9.32
CA THR A 50 -1.34 -8.58 9.98
C THR A 50 -1.89 -9.13 11.30
N ALA A 51 -2.26 -10.41 11.33
CA ALA A 51 -2.70 -11.07 12.56
C ALA A 51 -1.54 -11.15 13.57
N THR A 52 -0.37 -11.61 13.15
CA THR A 52 0.84 -11.70 13.98
C THR A 52 1.26 -10.35 14.56
N ALA A 53 1.18 -9.28 13.76
CA ALA A 53 1.49 -7.93 14.23
C ALA A 53 0.50 -7.46 15.30
N LEU A 54 -0.78 -7.81 15.18
CA LEU A 54 -1.79 -7.51 16.20
C LEU A 54 -1.56 -8.33 17.46
N GLU A 55 -1.32 -9.65 17.33
CA GLU A 55 -1.04 -10.54 18.46
C GLU A 55 0.15 -10.04 19.29
N THR A 56 1.24 -9.64 18.64
CA THR A 56 2.44 -9.10 19.31
C THR A 56 2.12 -7.89 20.20
N VAL A 57 1.25 -6.98 19.73
CA VAL A 57 0.85 -5.81 20.52
C VAL A 57 0.04 -6.22 21.74
N PHE A 58 -0.88 -7.18 21.59
CA PHE A 58 -1.73 -7.64 22.69
C PHE A 58 -1.00 -8.52 23.71
N ASP A 59 0.00 -9.30 23.28
CA ASP A 59 0.84 -10.10 24.18
C ASP A 59 1.73 -9.19 25.05
N SER A 60 2.29 -8.11 24.46
CA SER A 60 3.17 -7.17 25.18
C SER A 60 2.51 -6.35 26.29
N GLU A 61 1.19 -6.28 26.32
CA GLU A 61 0.39 -5.58 27.36
C GLU A 61 0.01 -6.51 28.53
N SER A 62 0.32 -7.80 28.43
CA SER A 62 -0.06 -8.83 29.42
C SER A 62 1.05 -9.14 30.45
N GLU A 63 2.16 -8.40 30.43
CA GLU A 63 3.33 -8.55 31.31
C GLU A 63 3.52 -7.39 32.31
#